data_AF-A0A814W7U1-F1
#
_entry.id   AF-A0A814W7U1-F1
#
_cell.length_a   1.000
_cell.length_b   1.000
_cell.length_c   1.000
_cell.angle_alpha   90.00
_cell.angle_beta   90.00
_cell.angle_gamma   90.00
#
_symmetry.space_group_name_H-M   'P 1'
#
loop_
_entity.id
_entity.type
_entity.pdbx_description
1 polymer ?
#
loop_
_entity_poly.entity_id
_entity_poly.type
_entity_poly.pdbx_seq_one_letter_code
_entity_poly.pdbx_strand_id
1 'polypeptide(L)'
;MNGNIILKLFINLAISSIVIGHFVQENNVDDSFISVVKFDTDVIYYSYHIHVYFLQKNTLQRNEALLLRKRFVSEFNVTICPNHCDTWCPQICHWDFNRSPTGPHPIGSWGVYIPLEQFTRTVSFISMYHGNLSVLIHPNSGHPKIDHLLNAF
;
A
#
# COMPACT_ATOMS: atom_id res chain seq x y z
N MET A 1 -48.10 42.07 -30.43
CA MET A 1 -48.82 41.74 -29.17
C MET A 1 -48.76 40.24 -28.97
N ASN A 2 -48.14 39.82 -27.85
CA ASN A 2 -48.24 38.53 -27.13
C ASN A 2 -47.81 37.25 -27.89
N GLY A 3 -46.93 36.36 -27.42
CA GLY A 3 -46.27 36.16 -26.12
C GLY A 3 -46.11 34.64 -25.84
N ASN A 4 -44.94 34.24 -25.35
CA ASN A 4 -44.61 33.03 -24.54
C ASN A 4 -44.46 31.60 -25.15
N ILE A 5 -43.17 31.26 -25.36
CA ILE A 5 -42.32 30.13 -24.89
C ILE A 5 -42.94 29.14 -23.87
N ILE A 6 -42.46 27.87 -23.92
CA ILE A 6 -42.29 26.80 -22.87
C ILE A 6 -42.92 25.47 -23.34
N LEU A 7 -42.38 24.26 -23.19
CA LEU A 7 -41.10 23.64 -22.83
C LEU A 7 -41.35 22.13 -23.07
N LYS A 8 -40.43 21.41 -23.71
CA LYS A 8 -40.55 19.98 -24.00
C LYS A 8 -40.50 19.17 -22.69
N LEU A 9 -41.48 18.31 -22.43
CA LEU A 9 -41.32 17.16 -21.54
C LEU A 9 -41.72 15.88 -22.29
N PHE A 10 -40.72 15.04 -22.57
CA PHE A 10 -40.92 13.65 -22.95
C PHE A 10 -41.00 12.83 -21.66
N ILE A 11 -42.14 12.21 -21.40
CA ILE A 11 -42.30 11.15 -20.40
C ILE A 11 -42.30 9.84 -21.19
N ASN A 12 -41.34 8.96 -20.90
CA ASN A 12 -41.37 7.56 -21.35
C ASN A 12 -41.18 6.62 -20.17
N LEU A 13 -41.99 5.57 -20.20
CA LEU A 13 -42.34 4.62 -19.13
C LEU A 13 -41.28 3.55 -18.85
N ALA A 14 -41.34 3.05 -17.59
CA ALA A 14 -41.11 1.68 -17.08
C ALA A 14 -39.69 1.08 -17.23
N ILE A 15 -39.15 0.32 -16.26
CA ILE A 15 -39.60 -1.02 -15.85
C ILE A 15 -39.14 -1.34 -14.40
N SER A 16 -39.95 -2.18 -13.76
CA SER A 16 -39.88 -2.76 -12.42
C SER A 16 -38.55 -3.39 -12.00
N SER A 17 -38.23 -3.26 -10.71
CA SER A 17 -37.74 -4.38 -9.88
C SER A 17 -38.11 -4.10 -8.42
N ILE A 18 -39.12 -4.82 -7.94
CA ILE A 18 -39.50 -4.91 -6.53
C ILE A 18 -38.43 -5.76 -5.84
N VAL A 19 -37.70 -5.17 -4.89
CA VAL A 19 -36.91 -5.94 -3.90
C VAL A 19 -37.65 -5.81 -2.58
N ILE A 20 -38.36 -6.88 -2.20
CA ILE A 20 -38.94 -7.02 -0.87
C ILE A 20 -37.78 -7.34 0.07
N GLY A 21 -37.23 -6.30 0.71
CA GLY A 21 -36.41 -6.49 1.90
C GLY A 21 -37.30 -6.98 3.04
N HIS A 22 -37.18 -8.25 3.40
CA HIS A 22 -37.75 -8.76 4.65
C HIS A 22 -37.05 -8.06 5.82
N PHE A 23 -37.82 -7.26 6.55
CA PHE A 23 -37.43 -6.69 7.83
C PHE A 23 -37.32 -7.83 8.85
N VAL A 24 -36.10 -8.24 9.20
CA VAL A 24 -35.85 -9.13 10.34
C VAL A 24 -35.65 -8.27 11.57
N GLN A 25 -36.50 -8.49 12.55
CA GLN A 25 -36.57 -7.82 13.84
C GLN A 25 -35.27 -8.00 14.63
N GLU A 26 -34.72 -6.87 15.12
CA GLU A 26 -33.52 -6.81 15.96
C GLU A 26 -33.70 -7.65 17.23
N ASN A 27 -32.91 -8.72 17.35
CA ASN A 27 -32.70 -9.37 18.63
C ASN A 27 -31.56 -8.64 19.34
N ASN A 28 -31.89 -8.06 20.50
CA ASN A 28 -30.94 -7.53 21.48
C ASN A 28 -29.81 -8.54 21.75
N VAL A 29 -28.66 -8.32 21.13
CA VAL A 29 -27.40 -8.90 21.56
C VAL A 29 -26.59 -7.75 22.16
N ASP A 30 -26.13 -7.94 23.38
CA ASP A 30 -25.26 -7.00 24.08
C ASP A 30 -23.94 -6.84 23.32
N ASP A 31 -23.87 -5.80 22.48
CA ASP A 31 -22.74 -5.44 21.63
C ASP A 31 -21.56 -4.80 22.40
N SER A 32 -21.58 -4.81 23.74
CA SER A 32 -20.51 -4.22 24.54
C SER A 32 -19.15 -4.95 24.44
N PHE A 33 -19.11 -6.14 23.84
CA PHE A 33 -17.90 -6.92 23.62
C PHE A 33 -17.46 -7.07 22.15
N ILE A 34 -18.29 -6.65 21.20
CA ILE A 34 -17.89 -6.52 19.80
C ILE A 34 -17.79 -5.03 19.53
N SER A 35 -16.69 -4.43 19.97
CA SER A 35 -16.23 -3.20 19.34
C SER A 35 -15.92 -3.55 17.89
N VAL A 36 -16.95 -3.38 17.07
CA VAL A 36 -16.94 -3.44 15.62
C VAL A 36 -15.63 -2.84 15.16
N VAL A 37 -14.70 -3.70 14.72
CA VAL A 37 -13.65 -3.29 13.81
C VAL A 37 -14.43 -2.81 12.60
N LYS A 38 -14.77 -1.51 12.58
CA LYS A 38 -15.22 -0.86 11.38
C LYS A 38 -14.05 -1.01 10.43
N PHE A 39 -14.16 -1.97 9.52
CA PHE A 39 -13.39 -1.93 8.30
C PHE A 39 -13.85 -0.66 7.61
N ASP A 40 -13.12 0.42 7.86
CA ASP A 40 -13.20 1.61 7.06
C ASP A 40 -12.91 1.15 5.63
N THR A 41 -13.93 1.14 4.79
CA THR A 41 -13.84 0.59 3.43
C THR A 41 -12.96 1.46 2.53
N ASP A 42 -12.54 2.63 3.02
CA ASP A 42 -11.86 3.65 2.23
C ASP A 42 -10.44 3.92 2.74
N VAL A 43 -9.65 2.87 3.02
CA VAL A 43 -8.21 3.07 3.29
C VAL A 43 -7.50 3.45 1.99
N ILE A 44 -7.06 4.71 1.92
CA ILE A 44 -6.26 5.22 0.80
C ILE A 44 -4.78 4.88 1.06
N TYR A 45 -4.16 4.14 0.14
CA TYR A 45 -2.71 3.94 0.12
C TYR A 45 -2.07 4.94 -0.83
N TYR A 46 -1.09 5.71 -0.33
CA TYR A 46 -0.40 6.75 -1.11
C TYR A 46 0.84 6.24 -1.83
N SER A 47 1.45 5.17 -1.32
CA SER A 47 2.70 4.57 -1.82
C SER A 47 2.97 3.26 -1.08
N TYR A 48 4.09 2.63 -1.38
CA TYR A 48 4.57 1.44 -0.68
C TYR A 48 6.04 1.57 -0.31
N HIS A 49 6.45 0.84 0.72
CA HIS A 49 7.86 0.55 0.96
C HIS A 49 8.13 -0.93 0.80
N ILE A 50 9.31 -1.23 0.28
CA ILE A 50 9.88 -2.58 0.30
C ILE A 50 11.13 -2.54 1.17
N HIS A 51 11.22 -3.43 2.14
CA HIS A 51 12.39 -3.62 3.00
C HIS A 51 12.92 -5.04 2.84
N VAL A 52 14.19 -5.16 2.47
CA VAL A 52 14.88 -6.45 2.37
C VAL A 52 15.79 -6.61 3.57
N TYR A 53 15.70 -7.76 4.23
CA TYR A 53 16.44 -8.07 5.45
C TYR A 53 17.54 -9.10 5.22
N PHE A 54 18.58 -8.99 6.04
CA PHE A 54 19.69 -9.92 6.08
C PHE A 54 20.24 -10.03 7.50
N LEU A 55 20.76 -11.20 7.86
CA LEU A 55 21.45 -11.39 9.13
C LEU A 55 22.77 -10.60 9.11
N GLN A 56 22.86 -9.49 9.87
CA GLN A 56 24.00 -8.57 9.79
C GLN A 56 25.39 -9.18 10.07
N LYS A 57 25.48 -10.34 10.74
CA LYS A 57 26.75 -11.05 10.98
C LYS A 57 27.07 -12.12 9.93
N ASN A 58 26.10 -12.47 9.08
CA ASN A 58 26.28 -13.45 8.00
C ASN A 58 26.82 -12.74 6.75
N THR A 59 28.08 -12.99 6.39
CA THR A 59 28.72 -12.36 5.22
C THR A 59 28.05 -12.75 3.90
N LEU A 60 27.56 -13.98 3.76
CA LEU A 60 26.87 -14.44 2.55
C LEU A 60 25.58 -13.63 2.34
N GLN A 61 24.69 -13.59 3.34
CA GLN A 61 23.43 -12.84 3.22
C GLN A 61 23.66 -11.33 3.05
N ARG A 62 24.67 -10.74 3.71
CA ARG A 62 25.05 -9.34 3.48
C ARG A 62 25.43 -9.10 2.01
N ASN A 63 26.23 -9.99 1.43
CA ASN A 63 26.65 -9.86 0.04
C ASN A 63 25.47 -10.05 -0.92
N GLU A 64 24.60 -11.02 -0.67
CA GLU A 64 23.35 -11.22 -1.42
C GLU A 64 22.47 -9.96 -1.38
N ALA A 65 22.27 -9.37 -0.19
CA ALA A 65 21.49 -8.14 -0.03
C ALA A 65 22.09 -6.94 -0.78
N LEU A 66 23.43 -6.79 -0.75
CA LEU A 66 24.13 -5.74 -1.50
C LEU A 66 24.00 -5.94 -3.01
N LEU A 67 24.11 -7.17 -3.50
CA LEU A 67 23.97 -7.49 -4.93
C LEU A 67 22.54 -7.23 -5.40
N LEU A 68 21.54 -7.67 -4.64
CA LEU A 68 20.14 -7.42 -4.95
C LEU A 68 19.84 -5.91 -4.96
N ARG A 69 20.30 -5.16 -3.97
CA ARG A 69 20.15 -3.70 -3.91
C ARG A 69 20.76 -3.03 -5.14
N LYS A 70 21.99 -3.40 -5.52
CA LYS A 70 22.66 -2.86 -6.72
C LYS A 70 21.85 -3.14 -7.99
N ARG A 71 21.34 -4.37 -8.13
CA ARG A 71 20.51 -4.76 -9.27
C ARG A 71 19.20 -3.98 -9.32
N PHE A 72 18.52 -3.83 -8.18
CA PHE A 72 17.29 -3.06 -8.07
C PHE A 72 17.52 -1.60 -8.45
N VAL A 73 18.55 -0.97 -7.90
CA VAL A 73 18.91 0.43 -8.21
C VAL A 73 19.16 0.61 -9.72
N SER A 74 19.85 -0.33 -10.35
CA SER A 74 20.13 -0.29 -11.79
C SER A 74 18.88 -0.55 -12.65
N GLU A 75 18.01 -1.48 -12.27
CA GLU A 75 16.80 -1.85 -13.05
C GLU A 75 15.80 -0.69 -13.09
N PHE A 76 15.68 0.04 -11.98
CA PHE A 76 14.67 1.07 -11.80
C PHE A 76 15.22 2.50 -11.87
N ASN A 77 16.50 2.67 -12.23
CA ASN A 77 17.20 3.96 -12.26
C ASN A 77 16.96 4.78 -10.97
N VAL A 78 17.09 4.11 -9.82
CA VAL A 78 16.71 4.69 -8.53
C VAL A 78 17.63 5.87 -8.20
N THR A 79 17.02 7.00 -7.89
CA THR A 79 17.75 8.23 -7.53
C THR A 79 17.64 8.51 -6.03
N ILE A 80 18.43 9.48 -5.58
CA ILE A 80 18.21 10.12 -4.27
C ILE A 80 17.02 11.07 -4.44
N CYS A 81 16.02 11.00 -3.56
CA CYS A 81 14.89 11.91 -3.61
C CYS A 81 15.26 13.26 -2.95
N PRO A 82 14.95 14.41 -3.57
CA PRO A 82 15.30 15.73 -3.02
C PRO A 82 14.73 16.02 -1.62
N ASN A 83 13.56 15.46 -1.30
CA ASN A 83 12.83 15.73 -0.05
C ASN A 83 12.93 14.59 0.99
N HIS A 84 13.93 13.72 0.87
CA HIS A 84 13.96 12.38 1.48
C HIS A 84 12.98 11.39 0.82
N CYS A 85 13.22 10.10 1.07
CA CYS A 85 12.34 9.02 0.63
C CYS A 85 11.10 8.89 1.49
N ASP A 86 10.47 10.01 1.81
CA ASP A 86 9.23 10.05 2.54
C ASP A 86 8.04 10.02 1.57
N THR A 87 6.85 10.30 2.11
CA THR A 87 5.62 10.38 1.34
C THR A 87 5.78 11.43 0.23
N TRP A 88 5.25 11.16 -0.97
CA TRP A 88 5.20 12.09 -2.12
C TRP A 88 6.46 12.20 -3.00
N CYS A 89 7.40 11.24 -2.94
CA CYS A 89 8.47 11.21 -3.94
C CYS A 89 7.90 10.83 -5.33
N PRO A 90 8.17 11.59 -6.42
CA PRO A 90 7.60 11.31 -7.75
C PRO A 90 8.22 10.08 -8.43
N GLN A 91 9.27 9.51 -7.83
CA GLN A 91 10.05 8.42 -8.38
C GLN A 91 10.47 7.46 -7.28
N ILE A 92 10.95 6.28 -7.67
CA ILE A 92 11.53 5.34 -6.72
C ILE A 92 12.79 5.97 -6.14
N CYS A 93 12.96 5.84 -4.83
CA CYS A 93 14.17 6.28 -4.15
C CYS A 93 14.53 5.30 -3.03
N HIS A 94 15.76 5.39 -2.53
CA HIS A 94 16.27 4.47 -1.52
C HIS A 94 16.86 5.19 -0.31
N TRP A 95 16.87 4.51 0.84
CA TRP A 95 17.66 4.91 2.00
C TRP A 95 19.06 4.27 1.99
N ASP A 96 19.84 4.61 3.01
CA ASP A 96 21.12 3.97 3.28
C ASP A 96 20.97 2.48 3.59
N PHE A 97 22.08 1.76 3.42
CA PHE A 97 22.17 0.35 3.75
C PHE A 97 22.38 0.18 5.26
N ASN A 98 21.34 -0.23 5.99
CA ASN A 98 21.37 -0.39 7.43
C ASN A 98 22.14 -1.64 7.83
N ARG A 99 23.36 -1.45 8.37
CA ARG A 99 24.22 -2.56 8.82
C ARG A 99 23.82 -3.16 10.18
N SER A 100 22.83 -2.57 10.83
CA SER A 100 22.33 -2.92 12.16
C SER A 100 20.84 -2.57 12.27
N PRO A 101 20.13 -3.07 13.31
CA PRO A 101 18.73 -2.70 13.54
C PRO A 101 18.56 -1.17 13.56
N THR A 102 17.55 -0.67 12.85
CA THR A 102 17.31 0.77 12.65
C THR A 102 15.80 1.01 12.55
N GLY A 103 15.25 1.92 13.37
CA GLY A 103 13.80 2.16 13.39
C GLY A 103 13.01 0.88 13.76
N PRO A 104 11.94 0.53 13.03
CA PRO A 104 11.14 -0.68 13.27
C PRO A 104 11.81 -1.97 12.73
N HIS A 105 12.99 -1.86 12.10
CA HIS A 105 13.66 -2.97 11.42
C HIS A 105 14.59 -3.72 12.40
N PRO A 106 14.31 -4.99 12.73
CA PRO A 106 14.95 -5.69 13.85
C PRO A 106 16.36 -6.23 13.53
N ILE A 107 16.77 -6.22 12.25
CA ILE A 107 18.07 -6.69 11.76
C ILE A 107 18.56 -5.79 10.62
N GLY A 108 19.73 -6.10 10.07
CA GLY A 108 20.26 -5.44 8.89
C GLY A 108 19.24 -5.40 7.75
N SER A 109 19.12 -4.24 7.11
CA SER A 109 18.10 -3.99 6.09
C SER A 109 18.54 -2.98 5.04
N TRP A 110 17.87 -2.99 3.90
CA TRP A 110 17.79 -1.82 3.03
C TRP A 110 16.36 -1.69 2.54
N GLY A 111 15.95 -0.44 2.27
CA GLY A 111 14.59 -0.16 1.85
C GLY A 111 14.52 0.79 0.67
N VAL A 112 13.37 0.78 0.01
CA VAL A 112 13.01 1.69 -1.08
C VAL A 112 11.59 2.21 -0.92
N TYR A 113 11.40 3.47 -1.30
CA TYR A 113 10.10 4.08 -1.52
C TYR A 113 9.60 3.80 -2.93
N ILE A 114 8.33 3.42 -3.07
CA ILE A 114 7.71 3.03 -4.33
C ILE A 114 6.42 3.84 -4.57
N PRO A 115 6.36 4.68 -5.63
CA PRO A 115 5.11 5.26 -6.12
C PRO A 115 4.11 4.18 -6.54
N LEU A 116 2.80 4.44 -6.39
CA LEU A 116 1.74 3.45 -6.68
C LEU A 116 1.86 2.82 -8.08
N GLU A 117 2.19 3.63 -9.07
CA GLU A 117 2.29 3.21 -10.48
C GLU A 117 3.44 2.22 -10.71
N GLN A 118 4.43 2.19 -9.80
CA GLN A 118 5.59 1.31 -9.87
C GLN A 118 5.44 0.05 -9.00
N PHE A 119 4.35 -0.07 -8.23
CA PHE A 119 4.18 -1.15 -7.26
C PHE A 119 4.26 -2.53 -7.91
N THR A 120 3.43 -2.82 -8.91
CA THR A 120 3.38 -4.16 -9.52
C THR A 120 4.73 -4.59 -10.10
N ARG A 121 5.45 -3.66 -10.75
CA ARG A 121 6.74 -3.97 -11.39
C ARG A 121 7.84 -4.22 -10.35
N THR A 122 7.91 -3.41 -9.30
CA THR A 122 8.94 -3.53 -8.26
C THR A 122 8.71 -4.75 -7.37
N VAL A 123 7.46 -5.05 -7.01
CA VAL A 123 7.10 -6.27 -6.28
C VAL A 123 7.43 -7.50 -7.11
N SER A 124 7.04 -7.54 -8.39
CA SER A 124 7.35 -8.67 -9.27
C SER A 124 8.85 -8.91 -9.40
N PHE A 125 9.65 -7.85 -9.53
CA PHE A 125 11.11 -7.96 -9.54
C PHE A 125 11.63 -8.58 -8.24
N ILE A 126 11.18 -8.09 -7.09
CA ILE A 126 11.62 -8.60 -5.79
C ILE A 126 11.21 -10.06 -5.61
N SER A 127 9.97 -10.44 -5.94
CA SER A 127 9.50 -11.83 -5.88
C SER A 127 10.35 -12.79 -6.73
N MET A 128 10.90 -12.34 -7.87
CA MET A 128 11.76 -13.17 -8.70
C MET A 128 13.22 -13.25 -8.21
N TYR A 129 13.71 -12.21 -7.54
CA TYR A 129 15.16 -12.05 -7.31
C TYR A 129 15.58 -11.98 -5.84
N HIS A 130 14.66 -12.00 -4.88
CA HIS A 130 15.03 -11.92 -3.46
C HIS A 130 15.76 -13.16 -2.93
N GLY A 131 15.65 -14.30 -3.61
CA GLY A 131 16.36 -15.53 -3.24
C GLY A 131 16.02 -15.95 -1.82
N ASN A 132 17.05 -16.09 -0.97
CA ASN A 132 16.90 -16.48 0.43
C ASN A 132 16.70 -15.31 1.41
N LEU A 133 16.63 -14.08 0.91
CA LEU A 133 16.45 -12.90 1.75
C LEU A 133 14.97 -12.73 2.11
N SER A 134 14.71 -12.37 3.36
CA SER A 134 13.36 -12.01 3.81
C SER A 134 13.00 -10.61 3.32
N VAL A 135 11.74 -10.40 2.95
CA VAL A 135 11.23 -9.13 2.45
C VAL A 135 9.99 -8.77 3.26
N LEU A 136 9.84 -7.49 3.60
CA LEU A 136 8.60 -6.91 4.12
C LEU A 136 8.16 -5.83 3.14
N ILE A 137 6.91 -5.93 2.69
CA ILE A 137 6.27 -4.95 1.83
C ILE A 137 5.10 -4.37 2.60
N HIS A 138 5.02 -3.05 2.72
CA HIS A 138 3.91 -2.40 3.41
C HIS A 138 3.42 -1.16 2.65
N PRO A 139 2.12 -0.86 2.68
CA PRO A 139 1.59 0.38 2.13
C PRO A 139 1.97 1.57 3.03
N ASN A 140 1.76 2.77 2.54
CA ASN A 140 1.78 3.99 3.33
C ASN A 140 0.39 4.62 3.27
N SER A 141 -0.40 4.44 4.33
CA SER A 141 -1.75 5.01 4.50
C SER A 141 -1.76 6.30 5.33
N GLY A 142 -0.60 6.68 5.88
CA GLY A 142 -0.50 7.71 6.92
C GLY A 142 -0.58 7.15 8.34
N HIS A 143 -0.78 5.84 8.51
CA HIS A 143 -0.81 5.15 9.80
C HIS A 143 0.35 4.15 9.92
N PRO A 144 1.60 4.62 10.13
CA PRO A 144 2.79 3.78 9.98
C PRO A 144 2.78 2.53 10.86
N LYS A 145 2.28 2.62 12.09
CA LYS A 145 2.19 1.45 12.98
C LYS A 145 1.23 0.38 12.45
N ILE A 146 0.08 0.77 11.92
CA ILE A 146 -0.90 -0.15 11.34
C ILE A 146 -0.35 -0.72 10.03
N ASP A 147 0.25 0.15 9.20
CA ASP A 147 0.86 -0.22 7.94
C ASP A 147 1.91 -1.33 8.12
N HIS A 148 2.78 -1.23 9.12
CA HIS A 148 3.82 -2.22 9.39
C HIS A 148 3.30 -3.51 10.04
N LEU A 149 2.28 -3.41 10.91
CA LEU A 149 1.85 -4.54 11.75
C LEU A 149 0.72 -5.35 11.14
N LEU A 150 -0.21 -4.70 10.44
CA LEU A 150 -1.47 -5.30 9.99
C LEU A 150 -1.62 -5.31 8.47
N ASN A 151 -0.97 -4.38 7.76
CA ASN A 151 -1.10 -4.25 6.30
C ASN A 151 0.17 -4.67 5.54
N ALA A 152 1.15 -5.24 6.23
CA ALA A 152 2.40 -5.69 5.63
C ALA A 152 2.37 -7.18 5.28
N PHE A 153 3.11 -7.57 4.24
CA PHE A 153 3.24 -8.96 3.79
C PHE A 153 4.66 -9.25 3.26
#